data_AF-A0A7V4UWQ5-F1
#
_entry.id   AF-A0A7V4UWQ5-F1
#
_cell.length_a   1.000
_cell.length_b   1.000
_cell.length_c   1.000
_cell.angle_alpha   90.00
_cell.angle_beta   90.00
_cell.angle_gamma   90.00
#
_symmetry.space_group_name_H-M   'P 1'
#
loop_
_entity.id
_entity.type
_entity.pdbx_description
1 polymer ?
#
loop_
_entity_poly.entity_id
_entity_poly.type
_entity_poly.pdbx_seq_one_letter_code
_entity_poly.pdbx_strand_id
1 'polypeptide(L)'
;MLTPATRAMQWNRVTRNIGLTSWILIGTALCGLLSYSFIMNMAAIREASAVIAIIPDLNGGTAADLASLDRFRLKIVKVEKQNLNWWLPRFGLNQSRQAELALKTRYCRLFHDRFLALFDRDMAAAVAGFTASTRDAVSGRYLVHLSRRINLMEAGLDGAGIDTLRWKPLPSYLRSTLPEKADKETTRRFGDMYLDYLVWRDDRSEINKEVQVLKNLLKQVLVVKGVGLAWLIDFANQEAAGSGLTLRTFWGGSRQLPAEPIIEPAFTGKGKEQVTALLKDLCAAYPGAGLQREKVKLESEYRDRCLAAWQGFAASFPKGEERLVGAREWRDAAAVMATARGPYATFMRRAVVELEPFGIVDRVQPWLSQLHQYQAWQTTGTSAGVVASAVEQGKTIAQKLGKVAGKDLGVSSTNLAQEYLVALEQMAPVAGSRVLAHQIAQQAFSEDPAVSKSPLYLAADAAQRLNGVLSQGRPDQTFSRLISGPIAFYGSFVRMETACTLQKQWEEHVLKEVQGISDSQSLQYLLERDGPVWKFVSDYADPFLGWNPGRGYHSKSALGGGIAFNPGFYSFLAKGAKVKTAVAAAAKQSYYVTIKAPPTD
;
A
#
# COMPACT_ATOMS: atom_id res chain seq x y z
N MET A 1 42.90 -52.08 -73.11
CA MET A 1 42.47 -52.99 -72.02
C MET A 1 43.64 -53.20 -71.08
N LEU A 2 43.61 -52.62 -69.87
CA LEU A 2 44.61 -52.86 -68.82
C LEU A 2 44.05 -53.89 -67.84
N THR A 3 44.89 -54.85 -67.45
CA THR A 3 44.54 -56.13 -66.81
C THR A 3 43.99 -55.99 -65.37
N PRO A 4 43.09 -56.90 -64.90
CA PRO A 4 42.48 -56.85 -63.56
C PRO A 4 43.47 -56.94 -62.39
N ALA A 5 44.65 -57.52 -62.59
CA ALA A 5 45.64 -57.79 -61.54
C ALA A 5 46.34 -56.51 -61.01
N THR A 6 46.49 -55.47 -61.84
CA THR A 6 47.15 -54.22 -61.41
C THR A 6 46.23 -53.36 -60.55
N ARG A 7 44.92 -53.36 -60.80
CA ARG A 7 43.92 -52.68 -59.94
C ARG A 7 43.84 -53.29 -58.54
N ALA A 8 43.88 -54.63 -58.42
CA ALA A 8 43.78 -55.30 -57.12
C ALA A 8 45.01 -55.05 -56.22
N MET A 9 46.22 -55.05 -56.79
CA MET A 9 47.45 -54.75 -56.02
C MET A 9 47.56 -53.27 -55.62
N GLN A 10 47.12 -52.35 -56.48
CA GLN A 10 47.02 -50.93 -56.12
C GLN A 10 46.00 -50.72 -55.01
N TRP A 11 44.86 -51.44 -55.05
CA TRP A 11 43.83 -51.28 -54.04
C TRP A 11 44.27 -51.76 -52.65
N ASN A 12 44.99 -52.88 -52.58
CA ASN A 12 45.56 -53.42 -51.33
C ASN A 12 46.65 -52.52 -50.72
N ARG A 13 47.47 -51.83 -51.53
CA ARG A 13 48.44 -50.85 -51.01
C ARG A 13 47.76 -49.60 -50.47
N VAL A 14 46.70 -49.13 -51.15
CA VAL A 14 45.96 -47.95 -50.72
C VAL A 14 45.15 -48.25 -49.46
N THR A 15 44.44 -49.38 -49.34
CA THR A 15 43.73 -49.75 -48.10
C THR A 15 44.66 -50.03 -46.93
N ARG A 16 45.83 -50.66 -47.15
CA ARG A 16 46.84 -50.84 -46.09
C ARG A 16 47.42 -49.51 -45.62
N ASN A 17 47.72 -48.60 -46.54
CA ASN A 17 48.22 -47.26 -46.20
C ASN A 17 47.14 -46.42 -45.52
N ILE A 18 45.87 -46.49 -45.96
CA ILE A 18 44.72 -45.83 -45.31
C ILE A 18 44.49 -46.41 -43.90
N GLY A 19 44.60 -47.72 -43.72
CA GLY A 19 44.47 -48.35 -42.40
C GLY A 19 45.57 -47.92 -41.44
N LEU A 20 46.81 -47.83 -41.92
CA LEU A 20 47.95 -47.39 -41.12
C LEU A 20 47.88 -45.89 -40.78
N THR A 21 47.51 -45.03 -41.74
CA THR A 21 47.28 -43.60 -41.47
C THR A 21 46.10 -43.37 -40.54
N SER A 22 45.03 -44.16 -40.66
CA SER A 22 43.88 -44.10 -39.75
C SER A 22 44.28 -44.48 -38.33
N TRP A 23 45.08 -45.53 -38.14
CA TRP A 23 45.61 -45.91 -36.83
C TRP A 23 46.51 -44.84 -36.22
N ILE A 24 47.39 -44.23 -37.02
CA ILE A 24 48.24 -43.13 -36.57
C ILE A 24 47.39 -41.91 -36.19
N LEU A 25 46.36 -41.59 -36.98
CA LEU A 25 45.44 -40.49 -36.68
C LEU A 25 44.65 -40.73 -35.40
N ILE A 26 44.14 -41.94 -35.19
CA ILE A 26 43.43 -42.33 -33.95
C ILE A 26 44.38 -42.24 -32.75
N GLY A 27 45.60 -42.78 -32.87
CA GLY A 27 46.61 -42.71 -31.81
C GLY A 27 46.98 -41.28 -31.46
N THR A 28 47.18 -40.43 -32.48
CA THR A 28 47.50 -39.01 -32.30
C THR A 28 46.33 -38.25 -31.68
N ALA A 29 45.10 -38.53 -32.11
CA ALA A 29 43.90 -37.95 -31.53
C ALA A 29 43.73 -38.37 -30.07
N LEU A 30 43.95 -39.65 -29.73
CA LEU A 30 43.88 -40.13 -28.35
C LEU A 30 44.95 -39.48 -27.46
N CYS A 31 46.19 -39.38 -27.94
CA CYS A 31 47.26 -38.66 -27.25
C CYS A 31 46.91 -37.17 -27.03
N GLY A 32 46.30 -36.52 -28.03
CA GLY A 32 45.80 -35.15 -27.92
C GLY A 32 44.71 -35.00 -26.86
N LEU A 33 43.73 -35.91 -26.84
CA LEU A 33 42.64 -35.94 -25.87
C LEU A 33 43.15 -36.18 -24.44
N LEU A 34 44.07 -37.13 -24.25
CA LEU A 34 44.70 -37.38 -22.94
C LEU A 34 45.52 -36.19 -22.46
N SER A 35 46.30 -35.57 -23.35
CA SER A 35 47.11 -34.39 -23.04
C SER A 35 46.22 -33.21 -22.63
N TYR A 36 45.13 -32.98 -23.37
CA TYR A 36 44.16 -31.95 -23.01
C TYR A 36 43.51 -32.23 -21.64
N SER A 37 43.06 -33.47 -21.40
CA SER A 37 42.47 -33.89 -20.11
C SER A 37 43.45 -33.69 -18.95
N PHE A 38 44.74 -34.01 -19.15
CA PHE A 38 45.80 -33.78 -18.18
C PHE A 38 46.05 -32.29 -17.90
N ILE A 39 46.14 -31.46 -18.94
CA ILE A 39 46.33 -30.01 -18.80
C ILE A 39 45.16 -29.39 -18.02
N MET A 40 43.92 -29.80 -18.33
CA MET A 40 42.73 -29.32 -17.63
C MET A 40 42.69 -29.76 -16.16
N ASN A 41 43.03 -31.03 -15.87
CA ASN A 41 43.13 -31.54 -14.50
C ASN A 41 44.20 -30.78 -13.70
N MET A 42 45.38 -30.57 -14.29
CA MET A 42 46.49 -29.86 -13.66
C MET A 42 46.15 -28.38 -13.40
N ALA A 43 45.50 -27.70 -14.35
CA ALA A 43 45.07 -26.32 -14.19
C ALA A 43 44.07 -26.19 -13.02
N ALA A 44 43.09 -27.08 -12.93
CA ALA A 44 42.12 -27.09 -11.83
C ALA A 44 42.79 -27.41 -10.47
N ILE A 45 43.76 -28.32 -10.42
CA ILE A 45 44.52 -28.63 -9.20
C ILE A 45 45.35 -27.43 -8.74
N ARG A 46 46.04 -26.74 -9.67
CA ARG A 46 46.81 -25.54 -9.36
C ARG A 46 45.92 -24.44 -8.80
N GLU A 47 44.73 -24.25 -9.38
CA GLU A 47 43.77 -23.31 -8.84
C GLU A 47 43.27 -23.73 -7.45
N ALA A 48 42.88 -24.99 -7.26
CA ALA A 48 42.50 -25.51 -5.95
C ALA A 48 43.62 -25.34 -4.89
N SER A 49 44.88 -25.53 -5.29
CA SER A 49 46.04 -25.32 -4.42
C SER A 49 46.21 -23.85 -4.03
N ALA A 50 45.96 -22.92 -4.95
CA ALA A 50 45.92 -21.49 -4.63
C ALA A 50 44.76 -21.14 -3.68
N VAL A 51 43.64 -21.86 -3.76
CA VAL A 51 42.51 -21.70 -2.81
C VAL A 51 42.88 -22.21 -1.41
N ILE A 52 43.71 -23.25 -1.28
CA ILE A 52 44.20 -23.75 0.02
C ILE A 52 45.01 -22.67 0.76
N ALA A 53 45.83 -21.91 0.04
CA ALA A 53 46.67 -20.86 0.63
C ALA A 53 45.89 -19.69 1.26
N ILE A 54 44.60 -19.53 0.91
CA ILE A 54 43.72 -18.47 1.42
C ILE A 54 42.63 -19.01 2.35
N ILE A 55 42.76 -20.25 2.83
CA ILE A 55 41.84 -20.78 3.84
C ILE A 55 41.87 -19.83 5.04
N PRO A 56 40.71 -19.25 5.43
CA PRO A 56 40.69 -18.24 6.46
C PRO A 56 40.86 -18.88 7.85
N ASP A 57 41.62 -18.20 8.70
CA ASP A 57 41.66 -18.45 10.13
C ASP A 57 40.59 -17.57 10.81
N LEU A 58 39.48 -18.17 11.22
CA LEU A 58 38.26 -17.47 11.65
C LEU A 58 38.33 -17.01 13.11
N ASN A 59 39.36 -16.25 13.45
CA ASN A 59 39.65 -15.72 14.78
C ASN A 59 39.29 -14.23 14.93
N GLY A 60 38.73 -13.60 13.89
CA GLY A 60 38.38 -12.19 13.87
C GLY A 60 37.01 -11.88 14.48
N GLY A 61 36.52 -10.66 14.23
CA GLY A 61 35.13 -10.31 14.50
C GLY A 61 34.19 -10.94 13.46
N THR A 62 32.93 -11.18 13.83
CA THR A 62 31.93 -11.88 12.99
C THR A 62 31.84 -11.34 11.56
N ALA A 63 31.90 -10.01 11.37
CA ALA A 63 31.85 -9.38 10.04
C ALA A 63 33.09 -9.69 9.19
N ALA A 64 34.29 -9.67 9.80
CA ALA A 64 35.55 -9.92 9.11
C ALA A 64 35.69 -11.41 8.74
N ASP A 65 35.26 -12.30 9.64
CA ASP A 65 35.24 -13.73 9.39
C ASP A 65 34.24 -14.10 8.29
N LEU A 66 33.05 -13.48 8.30
CA LEU A 66 32.04 -13.69 7.27
C LEU A 66 32.57 -13.27 5.90
N ALA A 67 33.20 -12.10 5.81
CA ALA A 67 33.81 -11.61 4.57
C ALA A 67 34.96 -12.50 4.09
N SER A 68 35.80 -12.98 5.00
CA SER A 68 36.93 -13.88 4.66
C SER A 68 36.44 -15.23 4.17
N LEU A 69 35.42 -15.80 4.81
CA LEU A 69 34.83 -17.07 4.41
C LEU A 69 34.03 -16.96 3.10
N ASP A 70 33.38 -15.82 2.84
CA ASP A 70 32.72 -15.57 1.55
C ASP A 70 33.74 -15.48 0.39
N ARG A 71 34.90 -14.85 0.61
CA ARG A 71 35.99 -14.86 -0.37
C ARG A 71 36.49 -16.28 -0.67
N PHE A 72 36.60 -17.11 0.37
CA PHE A 72 36.95 -18.52 0.22
C PHE A 72 35.89 -19.27 -0.59
N ARG A 73 34.60 -19.09 -0.27
CA ARG A 73 33.45 -19.66 -1.02
C ARG A 73 33.50 -19.31 -2.50
N LEU A 74 33.65 -18.04 -2.86
CA LEU A 74 33.66 -17.59 -4.25
C LEU A 74 34.81 -18.22 -5.07
N LYS A 75 35.92 -18.52 -4.41
CA LYS A 75 37.06 -19.21 -5.06
C LYS A 75 36.78 -20.71 -5.26
N ILE A 76 36.09 -21.36 -4.33
CA ILE A 76 35.60 -22.73 -4.51
C ILE A 76 34.62 -22.81 -5.69
N VAL A 77 33.66 -21.87 -5.77
CA VAL A 77 32.72 -21.78 -6.92
C VAL A 77 33.47 -21.65 -8.25
N LYS A 78 34.60 -20.94 -8.28
CA LYS A 78 35.44 -20.82 -9.48
C LYS A 78 36.10 -22.16 -9.86
N VAL A 79 36.63 -22.89 -8.88
CA VAL A 79 37.17 -24.25 -9.07
C VAL A 79 36.08 -25.20 -9.58
N GLU A 80 34.90 -25.17 -8.98
CA GLU A 80 33.74 -25.97 -9.40
C GLU A 80 33.34 -25.68 -10.85
N LYS A 81 33.22 -24.40 -11.23
CA LYS A 81 32.88 -24.00 -12.60
C LYS A 81 33.91 -24.52 -13.62
N GLN A 82 35.20 -24.50 -13.27
CA GLN A 82 36.24 -25.06 -14.12
C GLN A 82 36.15 -26.58 -14.24
N ASN A 83 35.85 -27.28 -13.15
CA ASN A 83 35.65 -28.72 -13.15
C ASN A 83 34.38 -29.13 -13.89
N LEU A 84 33.33 -28.32 -13.92
CA LEU A 84 32.10 -28.57 -14.67
C LEU A 84 32.27 -28.34 -16.19
N ASN A 85 33.08 -27.36 -16.58
CA ASN A 85 33.31 -26.99 -17.99
C ASN A 85 34.28 -27.93 -18.73
N TRP A 86 34.20 -29.24 -18.49
CA TRP A 86 34.99 -30.25 -19.21
C TRP A 86 34.12 -30.94 -20.26
N TRP A 87 34.40 -30.66 -21.53
CA TRP A 87 33.71 -31.29 -22.66
C TRP A 87 34.22 -32.70 -22.98
N LEU A 88 35.47 -33.01 -22.60
CA LEU A 88 36.12 -34.28 -22.90
C LEU A 88 36.15 -35.24 -21.70
N PRO A 89 36.19 -36.57 -21.93
CA PRO A 89 36.33 -37.56 -20.86
C PRO A 89 37.57 -37.33 -19.99
N ARG A 90 37.44 -37.63 -18.70
CA ARG A 90 38.54 -37.48 -17.72
C ARG A 90 39.62 -38.55 -17.82
N PHE A 91 39.34 -39.66 -18.53
CA PHE A 91 40.25 -40.82 -18.63
C PHE A 91 40.80 -41.30 -17.26
N GLY A 92 39.99 -41.21 -16.18
CA GLY A 92 40.40 -41.59 -14.82
C GLY A 92 41.07 -40.49 -13.99
N LEU A 93 41.35 -39.31 -14.56
CA LEU A 93 41.91 -38.16 -13.85
C LEU A 93 40.85 -37.43 -13.01
N ASN A 94 40.63 -37.90 -11.79
CA ASN A 94 39.62 -37.36 -10.86
C ASN A 94 40.21 -36.50 -9.73
N GLN A 95 41.52 -36.22 -9.75
CA GLN A 95 42.21 -35.50 -8.67
C GLN A 95 41.66 -34.08 -8.51
N SER A 96 41.31 -33.38 -9.59
CA SER A 96 40.69 -32.06 -9.50
C SER A 96 39.33 -32.08 -8.78
N ARG A 97 38.53 -33.14 -8.96
CA ARG A 97 37.25 -33.35 -8.26
C ARG A 97 37.46 -33.67 -6.78
N GLN A 98 38.48 -34.47 -6.46
CA GLN A 98 38.84 -34.76 -5.07
C GLN A 98 39.29 -33.50 -4.33
N ALA A 99 40.10 -32.64 -4.99
CA ALA A 99 40.53 -31.36 -4.44
C ALA A 99 39.34 -30.41 -4.22
N GLU A 100 38.43 -30.30 -5.20
CA GLU A 100 37.20 -29.54 -5.06
C GLU A 100 36.33 -30.03 -3.89
N LEU A 101 36.12 -31.35 -3.78
CA LEU A 101 35.36 -31.94 -2.68
C LEU A 101 36.00 -31.62 -1.32
N ALA A 102 37.33 -31.76 -1.20
CA ALA A 102 38.04 -31.44 0.04
C ALA A 102 37.89 -29.96 0.44
N LEU A 103 37.95 -29.04 -0.53
CA LEU A 103 37.71 -27.61 -0.29
C LEU A 103 36.27 -27.34 0.17
N LYS A 104 35.28 -27.95 -0.49
CA LYS A 104 33.87 -27.89 -0.12
C LYS A 104 33.63 -28.40 1.31
N THR A 105 34.13 -29.59 1.63
CA THR A 105 34.06 -30.16 2.99
C THR A 105 34.74 -29.25 4.03
N ARG A 106 35.85 -28.62 3.68
CA ARG A 106 36.53 -27.66 4.58
C ARG A 106 35.70 -26.41 4.80
N TYR A 107 35.12 -25.84 3.74
CA TYR A 107 34.19 -24.72 3.84
C TYR A 107 33.00 -25.07 4.74
N CYS A 108 32.38 -26.24 4.54
CA CYS A 108 31.19 -26.63 5.31
C CYS A 108 31.49 -26.73 6.81
N ARG A 109 32.63 -27.31 7.19
CA ARG A 109 33.07 -27.33 8.60
C ARG A 109 33.28 -25.92 9.16
N LEU A 110 34.07 -25.09 8.46
CA LEU A 110 34.35 -23.73 8.91
C LEU A 110 33.08 -22.88 9.06
N PHE A 111 32.15 -23.00 8.11
CA PHE A 111 30.87 -22.29 8.15
C PHE A 111 30.00 -22.77 9.32
N HIS A 112 29.90 -24.09 9.50
CA HIS A 112 29.12 -24.67 10.59
C HIS A 112 29.67 -24.27 11.96
N ASP A 113 30.96 -24.53 12.21
CA ASP A 113 31.60 -24.35 13.51
C ASP A 113 31.61 -22.87 13.92
N ARG A 114 31.92 -21.97 12.98
CA ARG A 114 32.02 -20.53 13.29
C ARG A 114 30.66 -19.85 13.42
N PHE A 115 29.69 -20.20 12.57
CA PHE A 115 28.44 -19.45 12.47
C PHE A 115 27.22 -20.24 12.91
N LEU A 116 26.98 -21.43 12.35
CA LEU A 116 25.72 -22.16 12.59
C LEU A 116 25.64 -22.77 13.99
N ALA A 117 26.73 -23.35 14.53
CA ALA A 117 26.69 -24.02 15.82
C ALA A 117 26.31 -23.07 16.97
N LEU A 118 26.91 -21.87 16.99
CA LEU A 118 26.57 -20.82 17.96
C LEU A 118 25.14 -20.33 17.77
N PHE A 119 24.74 -20.11 16.52
CA PHE A 119 23.37 -19.70 16.20
C PHE A 119 22.33 -20.70 16.71
N ASP A 120 22.55 -21.99 16.45
CA ASP A 120 21.60 -23.05 16.76
C ASP A 120 21.45 -23.22 18.26
N ARG A 121 22.57 -23.11 18.99
CA ARG A 121 22.56 -23.08 20.45
C ARG A 121 21.78 -21.89 20.99
N ASP A 122 22.07 -20.69 20.52
CA ASP A 122 21.42 -19.46 21.01
C ASP A 122 19.93 -19.44 20.63
N MET A 123 19.57 -19.97 19.47
CA MET A 123 18.19 -20.14 19.03
C MET A 123 17.45 -21.14 19.91
N ALA A 124 18.04 -22.31 20.21
CA ALA A 124 17.45 -23.30 21.08
C ALA A 124 17.25 -22.74 22.51
N ALA A 125 18.23 -22.02 23.04
CA ALA A 125 18.13 -21.37 24.35
C ALA A 125 17.00 -20.31 24.37
N ALA A 126 16.88 -19.50 23.33
CA ALA A 126 15.81 -18.51 23.22
C ALA A 126 14.42 -19.16 23.15
N VAL A 127 14.25 -20.20 22.33
CA VAL A 127 12.98 -20.95 22.22
C VAL A 127 12.62 -21.62 23.55
N ALA A 128 13.59 -22.13 24.30
CA ALA A 128 13.37 -22.70 25.62
C ALA A 128 12.82 -21.69 26.64
N GLY A 129 13.14 -20.40 26.49
CA GLY A 129 12.63 -19.32 27.34
C GLY A 129 11.25 -18.79 26.93
N PHE A 130 10.63 -19.29 25.86
CA PHE A 130 9.33 -18.78 25.42
C PHE A 130 8.20 -19.21 26.34
N THR A 131 7.30 -18.26 26.60
CA THR A 131 6.06 -18.47 27.36
C THR A 131 4.88 -17.92 26.57
N ALA A 132 3.65 -18.16 27.06
CA ALA A 132 2.44 -17.63 26.43
C ALA A 132 2.42 -16.08 26.37
N SER A 133 3.20 -15.39 27.21
CA SER A 133 3.31 -13.93 27.21
C SER A 133 4.42 -13.39 26.28
N THR A 134 5.20 -14.26 25.63
CA THR A 134 6.19 -13.83 24.64
C THR A 134 5.50 -13.08 23.51
N ARG A 135 5.98 -11.88 23.19
CA ARG A 135 5.42 -11.02 22.12
C ARG A 135 5.41 -11.72 20.75
N ASP A 136 4.32 -11.58 20.00
CA ASP A 136 4.17 -12.15 18.64
C ASP A 136 5.29 -11.73 17.68
N ALA A 137 5.74 -10.49 17.81
CA ALA A 137 6.91 -9.94 17.11
C ALA A 137 8.14 -10.85 17.22
N VAL A 138 8.40 -11.35 18.44
CA VAL A 138 9.63 -12.07 18.77
C VAL A 138 9.49 -13.50 18.27
N SER A 139 8.48 -14.22 18.74
CA SER A 139 8.20 -15.60 18.35
C SER A 139 7.98 -15.75 16.84
N GLY A 140 7.33 -14.78 16.19
CA GLY A 140 7.06 -14.82 14.76
C GLY A 140 8.34 -14.88 13.93
N ARG A 141 9.39 -14.15 14.34
CA ARG A 141 10.70 -14.22 13.64
C ARG A 141 11.33 -15.61 13.73
N TYR A 142 11.23 -16.26 14.89
CA TYR A 142 11.73 -17.63 15.05
C TYR A 142 10.90 -18.63 14.24
N LEU A 143 9.58 -18.49 14.22
CA LEU A 143 8.70 -19.32 13.38
C LEU A 143 9.07 -19.18 11.89
N VAL A 144 9.21 -17.95 11.38
CA VAL A 144 9.62 -17.71 9.99
C VAL A 144 11.01 -18.27 9.70
N HIS A 145 11.97 -18.06 10.60
CA HIS A 145 13.32 -18.63 10.46
C HIS A 145 13.28 -20.15 10.36
N LEU A 146 12.68 -20.82 11.36
CA LEU A 146 12.63 -22.27 11.47
C LEU A 146 11.92 -22.88 10.26
N SER A 147 10.75 -22.36 9.88
CA SER A 147 9.99 -22.87 8.74
C SER A 147 10.78 -22.82 7.44
N ARG A 148 11.40 -21.67 7.12
CA ARG A 148 12.18 -21.52 5.89
C ARG A 148 13.43 -22.38 5.89
N ARG A 149 14.11 -22.50 7.03
CA ARG A 149 15.31 -23.33 7.13
C ARG A 149 15.00 -24.81 6.97
N ILE A 150 13.94 -25.30 7.59
CA ILE A 150 13.44 -26.68 7.40
C ILE A 150 13.14 -26.91 5.91
N ASN A 151 12.36 -26.03 5.28
CA ASN A 151 11.99 -26.17 3.86
C ASN A 151 13.20 -26.18 2.91
N LEU A 152 14.27 -25.43 3.22
CA LEU A 152 15.52 -25.44 2.43
C LEU A 152 16.31 -26.74 2.63
N MET A 153 16.42 -27.22 3.87
CA MET A 153 17.15 -28.45 4.17
C MET A 153 16.45 -29.68 3.59
N GLU A 154 15.12 -29.74 3.69
CA GLU A 154 14.32 -30.79 3.06
C GLU A 154 14.44 -30.76 1.53
N ALA A 155 14.41 -29.58 0.92
CA ALA A 155 14.65 -29.47 -0.52
C ALA A 155 16.06 -29.94 -0.92
N GLY A 156 17.08 -29.65 -0.11
CA GLY A 156 18.44 -30.17 -0.31
C GLY A 156 18.51 -31.70 -0.18
N LEU A 157 17.81 -32.28 0.81
CA LEU A 157 17.65 -33.73 0.93
C LEU A 157 16.94 -34.31 -0.30
N ASP A 158 15.95 -33.62 -0.86
CA ASP A 158 15.26 -34.06 -2.09
C ASP A 158 16.10 -33.88 -3.37
N GLY A 159 17.35 -33.39 -3.26
CA GLY A 159 18.28 -33.24 -4.37
C GLY A 159 18.16 -31.91 -5.12
N ALA A 160 17.51 -30.90 -4.54
CA ALA A 160 17.46 -29.58 -5.15
C ALA A 160 18.86 -28.94 -5.22
N GLY A 161 19.30 -28.61 -6.44
CA GLY A 161 20.54 -27.88 -6.68
C GLY A 161 20.45 -26.39 -6.34
N ILE A 162 21.58 -25.70 -6.42
CA ILE A 162 21.73 -24.28 -6.04
C ILE A 162 20.75 -23.36 -6.77
N ASP A 163 20.48 -23.59 -8.05
CA ASP A 163 19.58 -22.76 -8.85
C ASP A 163 18.14 -22.85 -8.33
N THR A 164 17.68 -24.03 -7.93
CA THR A 164 16.35 -24.23 -7.33
C THR A 164 16.26 -23.62 -5.95
N LEU A 165 17.29 -23.78 -5.11
CA LEU A 165 17.29 -23.27 -3.74
C LEU A 165 17.32 -21.73 -3.69
N ARG A 166 17.95 -21.06 -4.66
CA ARG A 166 17.97 -19.58 -4.75
C ARG A 166 16.60 -18.93 -4.94
N TRP A 167 15.64 -19.67 -5.49
CA TRP A 167 14.26 -19.19 -5.67
C TRP A 167 13.38 -19.41 -4.42
N LYS A 168 13.90 -20.09 -3.39
CA LYS A 168 13.17 -20.30 -2.13
C LYS A 168 13.43 -19.14 -1.16
N PRO A 169 12.45 -18.78 -0.33
CA PRO A 169 12.64 -17.75 0.70
C PRO A 169 13.78 -18.11 1.66
N LEU A 170 14.74 -17.19 1.83
CA LEU A 170 15.84 -17.37 2.78
C LEU A 170 15.37 -17.24 4.24
N PRO A 171 15.97 -18.00 5.18
CA PRO A 171 15.70 -17.83 6.60
C PRO A 171 16.06 -16.43 7.06
N SER A 172 15.27 -15.88 7.98
CA SER A 172 15.61 -14.61 8.63
C SER A 172 16.59 -14.90 9.76
N TYR A 173 17.89 -14.77 9.50
CA TYR A 173 18.90 -14.96 10.54
C TYR A 173 18.79 -13.82 11.55
N LEU A 174 18.59 -14.19 12.82
CA LEU A 174 18.37 -13.25 13.91
C LEU A 174 19.67 -12.51 14.26
N ARG A 175 19.54 -11.34 14.88
CA ARG A 175 20.64 -10.41 15.22
C ARG A 175 21.75 -11.01 16.10
N SER A 176 21.61 -12.23 16.61
CA SER A 176 22.65 -12.92 17.39
C SER A 176 23.78 -13.50 16.53
N THR A 177 23.55 -13.80 15.25
CA THR A 177 24.60 -14.34 14.33
C THR A 177 25.28 -13.32 13.45
N LEU A 178 24.58 -12.23 13.16
CA LEU A 178 25.07 -11.18 12.30
C LEU A 178 25.43 -9.96 13.16
N PRO A 179 26.34 -9.08 12.69
CA PRO A 179 26.62 -7.84 13.40
C PRO A 179 25.33 -7.10 13.78
N GLU A 180 25.32 -6.44 14.94
CA GLU A 180 24.12 -5.81 15.54
C GLU A 180 23.42 -4.80 14.60
N LYS A 181 24.15 -4.32 13.56
CA LYS A 181 23.70 -3.44 12.47
C LYS A 181 23.89 -4.07 11.07
N ALA A 182 23.69 -5.37 10.92
CA ALA A 182 23.77 -6.01 9.61
C ALA A 182 22.73 -5.41 8.66
N ASP A 183 23.20 -4.90 7.54
CA ASP A 183 22.35 -4.37 6.47
C ASP A 183 21.71 -5.50 5.65
N LYS A 184 20.85 -5.12 4.71
CA LYS A 184 20.19 -6.08 3.81
C LYS A 184 21.19 -6.87 2.98
N GLU A 185 22.32 -6.27 2.61
CA GLU A 185 23.35 -6.91 1.81
C GLU A 185 24.05 -8.01 2.61
N THR A 186 24.44 -7.74 3.87
CA THR A 186 25.08 -8.71 4.76
C THR A 186 24.16 -9.90 5.03
N THR A 187 22.86 -9.64 5.24
CA THR A 187 21.86 -10.70 5.46
C THR A 187 21.70 -11.58 4.21
N ARG A 188 21.65 -10.97 3.02
CA ARG A 188 21.61 -11.70 1.74
C ARG A 188 22.87 -12.53 1.54
N ARG A 189 24.05 -11.96 1.80
CA ARG A 189 25.34 -12.64 1.66
C ARG A 189 25.41 -13.88 2.56
N PHE A 190 24.99 -13.78 3.81
CA PHE A 190 24.92 -14.93 4.72
C PHE A 190 23.98 -16.01 4.18
N GLY A 191 22.82 -15.62 3.64
CA GLY A 191 21.89 -16.55 3.00
C GLY A 191 22.52 -17.28 1.80
N ASP A 192 23.22 -16.57 0.92
CA ASP A 192 23.92 -17.17 -0.22
C ASP A 192 25.01 -18.16 0.23
N MET A 193 25.76 -17.82 1.28
CA MET A 193 26.74 -18.70 1.90
C MET A 193 26.11 -19.97 2.49
N TYR A 194 24.93 -19.83 3.10
CA TYR A 194 24.16 -20.95 3.63
C TYR A 194 23.63 -21.87 2.52
N LEU A 195 23.22 -21.33 1.38
CA LEU A 195 22.78 -22.15 0.25
C LEU A 195 23.93 -23.01 -0.31
N ASP A 196 25.12 -22.44 -0.48
CA ASP A 196 26.29 -23.22 -0.92
C ASP A 196 26.69 -24.25 0.15
N TYR A 197 26.61 -23.89 1.43
CA TYR A 197 26.79 -24.84 2.53
C TYR A 197 25.85 -26.05 2.41
N LEU A 198 24.56 -25.84 2.12
CA LEU A 198 23.60 -26.92 1.95
C LEU A 198 23.90 -27.81 0.74
N VAL A 199 24.28 -27.21 -0.39
CA VAL A 199 24.53 -27.96 -1.65
C VAL A 199 25.84 -28.74 -1.59
N TRP A 200 26.83 -28.24 -0.85
CA TRP A 200 28.16 -28.86 -0.77
C TRP A 200 28.26 -29.97 0.30
N ARG A 201 27.24 -30.15 1.12
CA ARG A 201 27.16 -31.22 2.11
C ARG A 201 26.78 -32.56 1.47
N ASP A 202 27.43 -33.63 1.91
CA ASP A 202 27.14 -35.01 1.52
C ASP A 202 26.59 -35.88 2.68
N ASP A 203 26.56 -35.33 3.89
CA ASP A 203 26.18 -35.97 5.15
C ASP A 203 24.66 -36.01 5.37
N ARG A 204 23.94 -36.66 4.44
CA ARG A 204 22.45 -36.73 4.44
C ARG A 204 21.83 -37.21 5.76
N SER A 205 22.50 -38.12 6.49
CA SER A 205 22.06 -38.59 7.81
C SER A 205 22.07 -37.47 8.85
N GLU A 206 23.12 -36.66 8.88
CA GLU A 206 23.26 -35.54 9.83
C GLU A 206 22.31 -34.40 9.47
N ILE A 207 22.15 -34.09 8.17
CA ILE A 207 21.14 -33.12 7.70
C ILE A 207 19.74 -33.55 8.18
N ASN A 208 19.39 -34.83 8.06
CA ASN A 208 18.09 -35.31 8.52
C ASN A 208 17.92 -35.17 10.05
N LYS A 209 18.97 -35.43 10.84
CA LYS A 209 18.93 -35.19 12.30
C LYS A 209 18.72 -33.71 12.62
N GLU A 210 19.44 -32.81 11.95
CA GLU A 210 19.25 -31.36 12.11
C GLU A 210 17.81 -30.94 11.78
N VAL A 211 17.23 -31.46 10.68
CA VAL A 211 15.82 -31.21 10.33
C VAL A 211 14.88 -31.63 11.46
N GLN A 212 15.09 -32.79 12.10
CA GLN A 212 14.25 -33.22 13.23
C GLN A 212 14.39 -32.29 14.44
N VAL A 213 15.61 -31.82 14.74
CA VAL A 213 15.84 -30.83 15.81
C VAL A 213 15.08 -29.53 15.52
N LEU A 214 15.19 -29.01 14.30
CA LEU A 214 14.49 -27.78 13.89
C LEU A 214 12.96 -27.95 13.93
N LYS A 215 12.43 -29.11 13.50
CA LYS A 215 11.00 -29.42 13.60
C LYS A 215 10.51 -29.48 15.04
N ASN A 216 11.32 -30.02 15.96
CA ASN A 216 11.01 -30.04 17.39
C ASN A 216 10.99 -28.63 17.99
N LEU A 217 11.95 -27.76 17.64
CA LEU A 217 11.94 -26.36 18.04
C LEU A 217 10.72 -25.62 17.47
N LEU A 218 10.39 -25.83 16.19
CA LEU A 218 9.21 -25.25 15.56
C LEU A 218 7.92 -25.66 16.30
N LYS A 219 7.79 -26.94 16.62
CA LYS A 219 6.67 -27.47 17.42
C LYS A 219 6.60 -26.81 18.79
N GLN A 220 7.73 -26.65 19.49
CA GLN A 220 7.77 -26.01 20.80
C GLN A 220 7.23 -24.57 20.74
N VAL A 221 7.67 -23.77 19.76
CA VAL A 221 7.19 -22.38 19.60
C VAL A 221 5.68 -22.36 19.30
N LEU A 222 5.19 -23.25 18.43
CA LEU A 222 3.76 -23.35 18.09
C LEU A 222 2.89 -23.78 19.29
N VAL A 223 3.37 -24.71 20.12
CA VAL A 223 2.65 -25.16 21.32
C VAL A 223 2.54 -24.04 22.35
N VAL A 224 3.62 -23.30 22.58
CA VAL A 224 3.64 -22.18 23.55
C VAL A 224 2.65 -21.07 23.16
N LYS A 225 2.48 -20.82 21.87
CA LYS A 225 1.54 -19.80 21.35
C LYS A 225 0.09 -20.24 21.32
N GLY A 226 -0.17 -21.55 21.39
CA GLY A 226 -1.38 -22.12 20.85
C GLY A 226 -1.31 -22.16 19.33
N VAL A 227 -1.88 -23.20 18.71
CA VAL A 227 -1.78 -23.45 17.26
C VAL A 227 -2.48 -22.37 16.41
N GLY A 228 -3.14 -21.39 17.04
CA GLY A 228 -3.78 -20.28 16.37
C GLY A 228 -2.82 -19.44 15.55
N LEU A 229 -3.29 -18.98 14.38
CA LEU A 229 -2.44 -18.31 13.39
C LEU A 229 -2.70 -16.80 13.26
N ALA A 230 -3.52 -16.24 14.15
CA ALA A 230 -3.84 -14.80 14.16
C ALA A 230 -2.59 -13.91 14.26
N TRP A 231 -1.55 -14.38 14.96
CA TRP A 231 -0.27 -13.69 15.11
C TRP A 231 0.42 -13.38 13.76
N LEU A 232 0.13 -14.12 12.69
CA LEU A 232 0.71 -13.86 11.36
C LEU A 232 0.33 -12.47 10.84
N ILE A 233 -0.89 -12.02 11.14
CA ILE A 233 -1.39 -10.71 10.74
C ILE A 233 -0.64 -9.62 11.52
N ASP A 234 -0.52 -9.78 12.84
CA ASP A 234 0.14 -8.80 13.70
C ASP A 234 1.65 -8.74 13.43
N PHE A 235 2.27 -9.88 13.13
CA PHE A 235 3.65 -9.96 12.69
C PHE A 235 3.86 -9.23 11.36
N ALA A 236 2.99 -9.44 10.37
CA ALA A 236 3.07 -8.75 9.08
C ALA A 236 2.90 -7.23 9.23
N ASN A 237 2.00 -6.78 10.11
CA ASN A 237 1.83 -5.35 10.42
C ASN A 237 3.11 -4.72 10.99
N GLN A 238 3.80 -5.42 11.88
CA GLN A 238 5.01 -4.92 12.53
C GLN A 238 6.22 -4.92 11.60
N GLU A 239 6.40 -5.95 10.78
CA GLU A 239 7.51 -6.01 9.81
C GLU A 239 7.39 -4.94 8.72
N ALA A 240 6.16 -4.50 8.42
CA ALA A 240 5.86 -3.42 7.50
C ALA A 240 5.42 -2.12 8.21
N ALA A 241 5.84 -1.92 9.47
CA ALA A 241 5.46 -0.74 10.23
C ALA A 241 5.75 0.56 9.48
N GLY A 242 4.77 1.46 9.42
CA GLY A 242 4.85 2.73 8.70
C GLY A 242 4.45 2.66 7.22
N SER A 243 4.15 1.47 6.66
CA SER A 243 3.60 1.33 5.30
C SER A 243 2.07 1.19 5.27
N GLY A 244 1.38 1.46 6.38
CA GLY A 244 -0.08 1.49 6.43
C GLY A 244 -0.64 2.66 5.64
N LEU A 245 -1.89 2.53 5.19
CA LEU A 245 -2.58 3.61 4.46
C LEU A 245 -3.36 4.46 5.46
N THR A 246 -3.14 5.77 5.43
CA THR A 246 -3.76 6.75 6.35
C THR A 246 -4.51 7.81 5.55
N LEU A 247 -5.29 8.69 6.20
CA LEU A 247 -5.91 9.81 5.50
C LEU A 247 -4.84 10.71 4.86
N ARG A 248 -3.68 10.88 5.53
CA ARG A 248 -2.50 11.56 4.97
C ARG A 248 -2.08 11.02 3.60
N THR A 249 -2.15 9.71 3.39
CA THR A 249 -1.78 9.08 2.12
C THR A 249 -2.59 9.61 0.94
N PHE A 250 -3.85 10.04 1.17
CA PHE A 250 -4.77 10.49 0.13
C PHE A 250 -5.00 12.02 0.14
N TRP A 251 -5.07 12.62 1.32
CA TRP A 251 -5.39 14.03 1.52
C TRP A 251 -4.18 14.94 1.70
N GLY A 252 -3.02 14.39 2.08
CA GLY A 252 -1.86 15.21 2.46
C GLY A 252 -2.16 16.00 3.74
N GLY A 253 -2.06 17.33 3.68
CA GLY A 253 -2.35 18.23 4.81
C GLY A 253 -1.32 18.20 5.94
N SER A 254 -1.15 19.36 6.59
CA SER A 254 -0.17 19.54 7.66
C SER A 254 -0.66 19.16 9.05
N ARG A 255 -1.97 19.15 9.32
CA ARG A 255 -2.48 18.75 10.65
C ARG A 255 -2.38 17.24 10.85
N GLN A 256 -1.89 16.85 12.02
CA GLN A 256 -1.97 15.48 12.51
C GLN A 256 -3.29 15.30 13.25
N LEU A 257 -4.03 14.23 12.92
CA LEU A 257 -5.29 13.92 13.58
C LEU A 257 -5.05 12.92 14.72
N PRO A 258 -5.58 13.16 15.92
CA PRO A 258 -5.61 12.16 16.98
C PRO A 258 -6.42 10.94 16.51
N ALA A 259 -5.89 9.73 16.72
CA ALA A 259 -6.52 8.48 16.31
C ALA A 259 -6.94 8.45 14.81
N GLU A 260 -6.04 8.90 13.93
CA GLU A 260 -6.23 8.84 12.48
C GLU A 260 -6.55 7.39 12.05
N PRO A 261 -7.62 7.16 11.26
CA PRO A 261 -7.93 5.82 10.78
C PRO A 261 -6.80 5.31 9.90
N ILE A 262 -6.46 4.03 10.06
CA ILE A 262 -5.37 3.36 9.36
C ILE A 262 -5.86 2.04 8.78
N ILE A 263 -5.49 1.77 7.54
CA ILE A 263 -5.50 0.42 6.99
C ILE A 263 -4.12 -0.15 7.25
N GLU A 264 -4.07 -1.11 8.17
CA GLU A 264 -2.84 -1.76 8.59
C GLU A 264 -2.14 -2.46 7.39
N PRO A 265 -0.79 -2.53 7.38
CA PRO A 265 -0.04 -3.08 6.26
C PRO A 265 -0.49 -4.47 5.80
N ALA A 266 -0.86 -5.35 6.74
CA ALA A 266 -1.34 -6.69 6.43
C ALA A 266 -2.66 -6.69 5.65
N PHE A 267 -3.45 -5.62 5.65
CA PHE A 267 -4.70 -5.53 4.90
C PHE A 267 -4.53 -4.90 3.51
N THR A 268 -3.30 -4.77 3.03
CA THR A 268 -2.97 -4.43 1.63
C THR A 268 -2.70 -5.69 0.83
N GLY A 269 -2.73 -5.62 -0.50
CA GLY A 269 -2.36 -6.71 -1.41
C GLY A 269 -0.93 -7.20 -1.16
N LYS A 270 0.02 -6.29 -0.94
CA LYS A 270 1.39 -6.65 -0.54
C LYS A 270 1.42 -7.34 0.83
N GLY A 271 0.62 -6.88 1.79
CA GLY A 271 0.43 -7.54 3.07
C GLY A 271 -0.12 -8.96 2.93
N LYS A 272 -1.12 -9.15 2.06
CA LYS A 272 -1.68 -10.47 1.75
C LYS A 272 -0.65 -11.43 1.19
N GLU A 273 0.16 -10.98 0.23
CA GLU A 273 1.26 -11.77 -0.33
C GLU A 273 2.20 -12.23 0.77
N GLN A 274 2.58 -11.33 1.68
CA GLN A 274 3.44 -11.66 2.82
C GLN A 274 2.79 -12.69 3.76
N VAL A 275 1.57 -12.43 4.24
CA VAL A 275 0.87 -13.36 5.15
C VAL A 275 0.68 -14.74 4.52
N THR A 276 0.29 -14.79 3.24
CA THR A 276 0.06 -16.04 2.51
C THR A 276 1.37 -16.79 2.26
N ALA A 277 2.46 -16.09 1.95
CA ALA A 277 3.78 -16.70 1.78
C ALA A 277 4.28 -17.30 3.10
N LEU A 278 4.16 -16.56 4.22
CA LEU A 278 4.55 -17.05 5.54
C LEU A 278 3.72 -18.26 5.98
N LEU A 279 2.41 -18.21 5.74
CA LEU A 279 1.52 -19.33 6.02
C LEU A 279 1.90 -20.57 5.20
N LYS A 280 2.24 -20.39 3.91
CA LYS A 280 2.72 -21.47 3.04
C LYS A 280 4.03 -22.06 3.55
N ASP A 281 5.01 -21.22 3.91
CA ASP A 281 6.29 -21.67 4.46
C ASP A 281 6.09 -22.49 5.74
N LEU A 282 5.22 -22.03 6.63
CA LEU A 282 4.90 -22.71 7.89
C LEU A 282 4.21 -24.07 7.67
N CYS A 283 3.20 -24.12 6.81
CA CYS A 283 2.49 -25.36 6.52
C CYS A 283 3.35 -26.41 5.81
N ALA A 284 4.31 -25.97 4.98
CA ALA A 284 5.28 -26.88 4.36
C ALA A 284 6.23 -27.49 5.40
N ALA A 285 6.72 -26.70 6.35
CA ALA A 285 7.68 -27.14 7.36
C ALA A 285 7.05 -28.01 8.47
N TYR A 286 5.75 -27.83 8.74
CA TYR A 286 5.01 -28.56 9.78
C TYR A 286 3.66 -29.05 9.25
N PRO A 287 3.63 -30.06 8.37
CA PRO A 287 2.40 -30.59 7.81
C PRO A 287 1.64 -31.37 8.89
N GLY A 288 0.51 -30.84 9.34
CA GLY A 288 -0.32 -31.48 10.38
C GLY A 288 -1.78 -31.05 10.30
N ALA A 289 -2.70 -31.98 10.62
CA ALA A 289 -4.14 -31.75 10.50
C ALA A 289 -4.63 -30.57 11.37
N GLY A 290 -4.03 -30.37 12.56
CA GLY A 290 -4.35 -29.22 13.43
C GLY A 290 -4.01 -27.88 12.77
N LEU A 291 -2.80 -27.75 12.21
CA LEU A 291 -2.36 -26.54 11.51
C LEU A 291 -3.22 -26.28 10.26
N GLN A 292 -3.59 -27.33 9.53
CA GLN A 292 -4.44 -27.19 8.35
C GLN A 292 -5.85 -26.67 8.69
N ARG A 293 -6.42 -27.06 9.84
CA ARG A 293 -7.69 -26.50 10.33
C ARG A 293 -7.56 -25.02 10.69
N GLU A 294 -6.50 -24.66 11.42
CA GLU A 294 -6.21 -23.26 11.80
C GLU A 294 -5.93 -22.38 10.58
N LYS A 295 -5.31 -22.94 9.53
CA LYS A 295 -5.14 -22.25 8.24
C LYS A 295 -6.47 -21.85 7.63
N VAL A 296 -7.42 -22.79 7.52
CA VAL A 296 -8.76 -22.51 6.95
C VAL A 296 -9.49 -21.45 7.77
N LYS A 297 -9.40 -21.54 9.11
CA LYS A 297 -9.97 -20.55 10.03
C LYS A 297 -9.36 -19.16 9.82
N LEU A 298 -8.03 -19.06 9.80
CA LEU A 298 -7.32 -17.80 9.56
C LEU A 298 -7.69 -17.21 8.20
N GLU A 299 -7.73 -18.01 7.13
CA GLU A 299 -8.05 -17.52 5.78
C GLU A 299 -9.45 -16.89 5.71
N SER A 300 -10.42 -17.43 6.46
CA SER A 300 -11.75 -16.85 6.60
C SER A 300 -11.72 -15.54 7.41
N GLU A 301 -11.19 -15.59 8.63
CA GLU A 301 -11.15 -14.43 9.54
C GLU A 301 -10.34 -13.26 8.98
N TYR A 302 -9.26 -13.56 8.26
CA TYR A 302 -8.37 -12.56 7.66
C TYR A 302 -9.08 -11.77 6.57
N ARG A 303 -9.94 -12.42 5.77
CA ARG A 303 -10.75 -11.75 4.76
C ARG A 303 -11.75 -10.79 5.40
N ASP A 304 -12.44 -11.23 6.44
CA ASP A 304 -13.44 -10.43 7.14
C ASP A 304 -12.82 -9.23 7.84
N ARG A 305 -11.67 -9.42 8.52
CA ARG A 305 -10.89 -8.33 9.14
C ARG A 305 -10.39 -7.32 8.12
N CYS A 306 -9.88 -7.77 6.98
CA CYS A 306 -9.43 -6.90 5.90
C CYS A 306 -10.59 -6.04 5.38
N LEU A 307 -11.72 -6.67 5.06
CA LEU A 307 -12.91 -6.00 4.58
C LEU A 307 -13.42 -4.96 5.60
N ALA A 308 -13.52 -5.33 6.88
CA ALA A 308 -13.95 -4.42 7.93
C ALA A 308 -13.02 -3.21 8.08
N ALA A 309 -11.70 -3.42 7.98
CA ALA A 309 -10.72 -2.33 8.03
C ALA A 309 -10.91 -1.34 6.87
N TRP A 310 -11.08 -1.84 5.64
CA TRP A 310 -11.31 -0.98 4.47
C TRP A 310 -12.65 -0.27 4.51
N GLN A 311 -13.73 -0.94 4.94
CA GLN A 311 -15.05 -0.32 5.08
C GLN A 311 -15.06 0.75 6.18
N GLY A 312 -14.43 0.48 7.33
CA GLY A 312 -14.27 1.45 8.41
C GLY A 312 -13.45 2.68 8.01
N PHE A 313 -12.37 2.46 7.24
CA PHE A 313 -11.57 3.54 6.66
C PHE A 313 -12.38 4.35 5.65
N ALA A 314 -13.11 3.71 4.73
CA ALA A 314 -13.98 4.38 3.76
C ALA A 314 -15.05 5.24 4.44
N ALA A 315 -15.69 4.71 5.49
CA ALA A 315 -16.70 5.45 6.26
C ALA A 315 -16.11 6.68 6.99
N SER A 316 -14.83 6.62 7.37
CA SER A 316 -14.10 7.70 8.04
C SER A 316 -13.33 8.61 7.08
N PHE A 317 -13.32 8.30 5.78
CA PHE A 317 -12.53 9.00 4.77
C PHE A 317 -12.79 10.51 4.68
N PRO A 318 -14.04 11.01 4.85
CA PRO A 318 -14.32 12.45 4.83
C PRO A 318 -13.56 13.25 5.91
N LYS A 319 -13.18 12.62 7.03
CA LYS A 319 -12.37 13.29 8.08
C LYS A 319 -11.00 13.75 7.58
N GLY A 320 -10.55 13.30 6.40
CA GLY A 320 -9.30 13.75 5.80
C GLY A 320 -9.27 15.24 5.51
N GLU A 321 -10.42 15.87 5.31
CA GLU A 321 -10.56 17.33 5.18
C GLU A 321 -10.03 18.07 6.42
N GLU A 322 -10.17 17.50 7.62
CA GLU A 322 -9.70 18.09 8.87
C GLU A 322 -8.17 18.23 8.92
N ARG A 323 -7.43 17.54 8.03
CA ARG A 323 -5.97 17.64 7.91
C ARG A 323 -5.52 18.95 7.27
N LEU A 324 -6.41 19.61 6.53
CA LEU A 324 -6.13 20.83 5.79
C LEU A 324 -6.28 22.04 6.72
N VAL A 325 -5.20 22.80 6.90
CA VAL A 325 -5.16 23.97 7.79
C VAL A 325 -5.07 25.26 6.99
N GLY A 326 -4.09 25.33 6.09
CA GLY A 326 -3.79 26.57 5.38
C GLY A 326 -4.69 26.78 4.16
N ALA A 327 -4.98 28.04 3.83
CA ALA A 327 -5.75 28.39 2.63
C ALA A 327 -5.15 27.79 1.34
N ARG A 328 -3.81 27.66 1.27
CA ARG A 328 -3.14 26.98 0.16
C ARG A 328 -3.48 25.50 0.09
N GLU A 329 -3.45 24.78 1.22
CA GLU A 329 -3.76 23.35 1.26
C GLU A 329 -5.21 23.08 0.81
N TRP A 330 -6.15 23.93 1.26
CA TRP A 330 -7.54 23.88 0.83
C TRP A 330 -7.72 24.15 -0.66
N ARG A 331 -7.04 25.14 -1.22
CA ARG A 331 -7.08 25.44 -2.66
C ARG A 331 -6.45 24.34 -3.50
N ASP A 332 -5.30 23.82 -3.08
CA ASP A 332 -4.61 22.73 -3.77
C ASP A 332 -5.50 21.48 -3.79
N ALA A 333 -6.16 21.16 -2.67
CA ALA A 333 -7.14 20.07 -2.59
C ALA A 333 -8.37 20.33 -3.49
N ALA A 334 -8.94 21.54 -3.48
CA ALA A 334 -10.06 21.93 -4.33
C ALA A 334 -9.72 21.83 -5.82
N ALA A 335 -8.52 22.25 -6.22
CA ALA A 335 -8.09 22.24 -7.63
C ALA A 335 -8.02 20.82 -8.21
N VAL A 336 -7.72 19.81 -7.40
CA VAL A 336 -7.62 18.42 -7.85
C VAL A 336 -8.85 17.58 -7.52
N MET A 337 -9.79 18.08 -6.70
CA MET A 337 -10.89 17.30 -6.11
C MET A 337 -11.78 16.62 -7.15
N ALA A 338 -12.12 17.32 -8.24
CA ALA A 338 -12.93 16.79 -9.34
C ALA A 338 -12.14 15.89 -10.32
N THR A 339 -10.81 15.79 -10.17
CA THR A 339 -9.96 15.07 -11.12
C THR A 339 -9.68 13.64 -10.67
N ALA A 340 -9.10 12.85 -11.56
CA ALA A 340 -8.57 11.53 -11.20
C ALA A 340 -7.54 11.57 -10.05
N ARG A 341 -6.85 12.71 -9.83
CA ARG A 341 -5.87 12.87 -8.74
C ARG A 341 -6.49 13.30 -7.42
N GLY A 342 -7.80 13.56 -7.37
CA GLY A 342 -8.51 13.93 -6.15
C GLY A 342 -8.43 12.83 -5.06
N PRO A 343 -8.55 13.19 -3.77
CA PRO A 343 -8.46 12.23 -2.66
C PRO A 343 -9.46 11.07 -2.78
N TYR A 344 -10.73 11.37 -3.05
CA TYR A 344 -11.78 10.35 -3.19
C TYR A 344 -11.55 9.42 -4.38
N ALA A 345 -11.24 9.97 -5.56
CA ALA A 345 -10.98 9.18 -6.76
C ALA A 345 -9.75 8.26 -6.58
N THR A 346 -8.70 8.77 -5.94
CA THR A 346 -7.48 8.00 -5.65
C THR A 346 -7.75 6.89 -4.65
N PHE A 347 -8.50 7.16 -3.58
CA PHE A 347 -8.90 6.14 -2.61
C PHE A 347 -9.76 5.05 -3.25
N MET A 348 -10.80 5.41 -3.98
CA MET A 348 -11.71 4.47 -4.65
C MET A 348 -10.95 3.53 -5.59
N ARG A 349 -10.06 4.04 -6.44
CA ARG A 349 -9.21 3.19 -7.30
C ARG A 349 -8.27 2.30 -6.49
N ARG A 350 -7.64 2.85 -5.45
CA ARG A 350 -6.71 2.10 -4.60
C ARG A 350 -7.41 0.94 -3.90
N ALA A 351 -8.62 1.15 -3.39
CA ALA A 351 -9.41 0.12 -2.73
C ALA A 351 -9.71 -1.07 -3.65
N VAL A 352 -10.11 -0.82 -4.91
CA VAL A 352 -10.35 -1.90 -5.89
C VAL A 352 -9.11 -2.75 -6.11
N VAL A 353 -7.96 -2.11 -6.33
CA VAL A 353 -6.69 -2.81 -6.59
C VAL A 353 -6.20 -3.59 -5.37
N GLU A 354 -6.28 -2.99 -4.19
CA GLU A 354 -5.78 -3.62 -2.95
C GLU A 354 -6.67 -4.77 -2.47
N LEU A 355 -7.96 -4.75 -2.80
CA LEU A 355 -8.93 -5.79 -2.40
C LEU A 355 -9.07 -6.93 -3.43
N GLU A 356 -8.68 -6.75 -4.70
CA GLU A 356 -8.69 -7.82 -5.72
C GLU A 356 -7.99 -9.10 -5.23
N PRO A 357 -6.76 -9.05 -4.68
CA PRO A 357 -6.07 -10.25 -4.24
C PRO A 357 -6.84 -11.03 -3.18
N PHE A 358 -7.69 -10.37 -2.37
CA PHE A 358 -8.46 -11.00 -1.30
C PHE A 358 -9.60 -11.89 -1.81
N GLY A 359 -9.92 -11.85 -3.10
CA GLY A 359 -11.01 -12.65 -3.68
C GLY A 359 -12.34 -12.34 -3.01
N ILE A 360 -12.50 -11.11 -2.53
CA ILE A 360 -13.76 -10.63 -1.93
C ILE A 360 -14.74 -10.50 -3.08
N VAL A 361 -15.71 -11.41 -3.12
CA VAL A 361 -16.69 -11.48 -4.20
C VAL A 361 -17.71 -10.36 -4.03
N ASP A 362 -17.92 -9.59 -5.10
CA ASP A 362 -18.84 -8.44 -5.19
C ASP A 362 -20.24 -8.72 -4.61
N ARG A 363 -20.70 -9.97 -4.63
CA ARG A 363 -22.07 -10.37 -4.24
C ARG A 363 -22.37 -10.25 -2.75
N VAL A 364 -21.35 -10.13 -1.88
CA VAL A 364 -21.54 -10.16 -0.42
C VAL A 364 -21.59 -8.75 0.19
N GLN A 365 -20.98 -7.75 -0.45
CA GLN A 365 -20.82 -6.41 0.12
C GLN A 365 -21.29 -5.32 -0.85
N PRO A 366 -22.45 -4.69 -0.57
CA PRO A 366 -23.04 -3.68 -1.45
C PRO A 366 -22.07 -2.55 -1.84
N TRP A 367 -21.30 -2.00 -0.90
CA TRP A 367 -20.38 -0.89 -1.19
C TRP A 367 -19.27 -1.26 -2.20
N LEU A 368 -18.75 -2.49 -2.15
CA LEU A 368 -17.72 -2.97 -3.08
C LEU A 368 -18.30 -3.22 -4.47
N SER A 369 -19.49 -3.84 -4.55
CA SER A 369 -20.16 -4.03 -5.83
C SER A 369 -20.42 -2.69 -6.53
N GLN A 370 -20.89 -1.68 -5.79
CA GLN A 370 -21.13 -0.33 -6.30
C GLN A 370 -19.82 0.33 -6.74
N LEU A 371 -18.75 0.19 -5.94
CA LEU A 371 -17.43 0.71 -6.26
C LEU A 371 -16.86 0.09 -7.56
N HIS A 372 -16.97 -1.22 -7.74
CA HIS A 372 -16.51 -1.92 -8.94
C HIS A 372 -17.31 -1.48 -10.18
N GLN A 373 -18.63 -1.39 -10.06
CA GLN A 373 -19.50 -0.92 -11.15
C GLN A 373 -19.17 0.52 -11.55
N TYR A 374 -18.99 1.41 -10.57
CA TYR A 374 -18.58 2.79 -10.80
C TYR A 374 -17.25 2.88 -11.55
N GLN A 375 -16.25 2.10 -11.12
CA GLN A 375 -14.94 2.06 -11.79
C GLN A 375 -15.04 1.52 -13.23
N ALA A 376 -15.86 0.50 -13.47
CA ALA A 376 -16.09 -0.02 -14.82
C ALA A 376 -16.71 1.05 -15.75
N TRP A 377 -17.69 1.82 -15.27
CA TRP A 377 -18.32 2.89 -16.05
C TRP A 377 -17.38 4.05 -16.37
N GLN A 378 -16.45 4.39 -15.46
CA GLN A 378 -15.41 5.38 -15.75
C GLN A 378 -14.50 4.97 -16.92
N THR A 379 -14.24 3.68 -17.10
CA THR A 379 -13.34 3.18 -18.16
C THR A 379 -14.00 2.98 -19.53
N THR A 380 -15.33 2.90 -19.58
CA THR A 380 -16.10 2.67 -20.82
C THR A 380 -16.65 3.97 -21.43
N GLY A 381 -16.76 5.05 -20.66
CA GLY A 381 -17.28 6.35 -21.11
C GLY A 381 -16.27 7.30 -21.78
N THR A 382 -14.99 6.93 -21.94
CA THR A 382 -13.99 7.84 -22.51
C THR A 382 -14.00 7.82 -24.05
N SER A 383 -14.72 8.77 -24.65
CA SER A 383 -14.32 9.34 -25.93
C SER A 383 -13.04 10.18 -25.73
N ALA A 384 -12.16 10.13 -26.73
CA ALA A 384 -10.79 10.67 -26.75
C ALA A 384 -10.57 11.99 -25.97
N GLY A 385 -9.74 11.96 -24.92
CA GLY A 385 -9.23 13.21 -24.31
C GLY A 385 -8.52 13.12 -22.95
N VAL A 386 -8.77 12.12 -22.09
CA VAL A 386 -8.29 12.15 -20.70
C VAL A 386 -7.51 10.88 -20.31
N VAL A 387 -6.19 11.07 -20.10
CA VAL A 387 -5.19 10.22 -19.40
C VAL A 387 -5.00 8.78 -19.93
N ALA A 388 -4.22 8.64 -21.00
CA ALA A 388 -3.80 7.36 -21.59
C ALA A 388 -2.96 6.44 -20.68
N SER A 389 -2.39 6.92 -19.56
CA SER A 389 -1.54 6.09 -18.68
C SER A 389 -2.30 5.33 -17.59
N ALA A 390 -3.54 5.70 -17.26
CA ALA A 390 -4.42 4.95 -16.37
C ALA A 390 -5.14 3.79 -17.09
N VAL A 391 -5.10 3.80 -18.43
CA VAL A 391 -5.87 2.93 -19.32
C VAL A 391 -5.30 1.51 -19.39
N GLU A 392 -3.99 1.30 -19.24
CA GLU A 392 -3.41 -0.04 -19.41
C GLU A 392 -3.65 -0.97 -18.20
N GLN A 393 -3.58 -0.46 -16.96
CA GLN A 393 -3.99 -1.23 -15.78
C GLN A 393 -5.52 -1.34 -15.67
N GLY A 394 -6.26 -0.31 -16.10
CA GLY A 394 -7.73 -0.30 -16.16
C GLY A 394 -8.30 -1.31 -17.17
N LYS A 395 -7.65 -1.51 -18.33
CA LYS A 395 -8.05 -2.51 -19.34
C LYS A 395 -7.98 -3.93 -18.82
N THR A 396 -6.95 -4.29 -18.05
CA THR A 396 -6.80 -5.65 -17.51
C THR A 396 -7.86 -5.96 -16.45
N ILE A 397 -8.21 -4.95 -15.64
CA ILE A 397 -9.26 -5.01 -14.62
C ILE A 397 -10.65 -5.06 -15.29
N ALA A 398 -10.91 -4.22 -16.30
CA ALA A 398 -12.16 -4.20 -17.07
C ALA A 398 -12.41 -5.52 -17.85
N GLN A 399 -11.38 -6.12 -18.45
CA GLN A 399 -11.50 -7.41 -19.15
C GLN A 399 -11.81 -8.58 -18.20
N LYS A 400 -11.37 -8.51 -16.93
CA LYS A 400 -11.68 -9.51 -15.91
C LYS A 400 -13.05 -9.26 -15.25
N LEU A 401 -13.41 -7.99 -15.00
CA LEU A 401 -14.68 -7.58 -14.38
C LEU A 401 -15.89 -7.69 -15.31
N GLY A 402 -15.70 -7.57 -16.64
CA GLY A 402 -16.75 -7.76 -17.64
C GLY A 402 -17.37 -9.17 -17.66
N LYS A 403 -16.78 -10.14 -16.95
CA LYS A 403 -17.35 -11.48 -16.73
C LYS A 403 -18.18 -11.60 -15.44
N VAL A 404 -18.09 -10.65 -14.52
CA VAL A 404 -18.72 -10.70 -13.18
C VAL A 404 -19.87 -9.70 -13.05
N ALA A 405 -19.76 -8.53 -13.69
CA ALA A 405 -20.88 -7.60 -13.85
C ALA A 405 -21.85 -8.18 -14.90
N GLY A 406 -23.13 -8.32 -14.53
CA GLY A 406 -24.18 -8.79 -15.44
C GLY A 406 -24.21 -7.99 -16.75
N LYS A 407 -24.73 -8.65 -17.80
CA LYS A 407 -24.69 -8.26 -19.21
C LYS A 407 -25.38 -6.93 -19.59
N ASP A 408 -25.86 -6.15 -18.63
CA ASP A 408 -26.56 -4.86 -18.86
C ASP A 408 -25.74 -3.67 -18.34
N LEU A 409 -24.50 -3.53 -18.82
CA LEU A 409 -23.77 -2.26 -18.78
C LEU A 409 -24.34 -1.34 -19.88
N GLY A 410 -25.59 -0.92 -19.73
CA GLY A 410 -26.29 -0.09 -20.72
C GLY A 410 -25.70 1.32 -20.84
N VAL A 411 -25.72 1.88 -22.04
CA VAL A 411 -25.25 3.24 -22.41
C VAL A 411 -25.82 4.34 -21.50
N SER A 412 -27.02 4.15 -20.95
CA SER A 412 -27.64 5.10 -20.01
C SER A 412 -26.90 5.20 -18.67
N SER A 413 -26.27 4.13 -18.19
CA SER A 413 -25.54 4.13 -16.91
C SER A 413 -24.16 4.79 -17.02
N THR A 414 -23.48 4.61 -18.16
CA THR A 414 -22.24 5.34 -18.47
C THR A 414 -22.48 6.85 -18.60
N ASN A 415 -23.64 7.24 -19.13
CA ASN A 415 -24.02 8.65 -19.25
C ASN A 415 -24.21 9.32 -17.88
N LEU A 416 -24.79 8.63 -16.89
CA LEU A 416 -24.97 9.17 -15.53
C LEU A 416 -23.64 9.33 -14.77
N ALA A 417 -22.70 8.40 -14.95
CA ALA A 417 -21.36 8.54 -14.39
C ALA A 417 -20.62 9.75 -15.00
N GLN A 418 -20.76 9.95 -16.31
CA GLN A 418 -20.20 11.11 -17.00
C GLN A 418 -20.86 12.42 -16.56
N GLU A 419 -22.18 12.44 -16.42
CA GLU A 419 -22.94 13.60 -15.92
C GLU A 419 -22.44 14.04 -14.54
N TYR A 420 -22.26 13.10 -13.61
CA TYR A 420 -21.69 13.38 -12.30
C TYR A 420 -20.28 13.97 -12.38
N LEU A 421 -19.40 13.40 -13.22
CA LEU A 421 -18.03 13.92 -13.38
C LEU A 421 -18.02 15.33 -13.97
N VAL A 422 -18.85 15.60 -14.97
CA VAL A 422 -19.01 16.95 -15.56
C VAL A 422 -19.52 17.94 -14.52
N ALA A 423 -20.51 17.54 -13.69
CA ALA A 423 -21.01 18.39 -12.62
C ALA A 423 -19.93 18.69 -11.55
N LEU A 424 -19.05 17.74 -11.25
CA LEU A 424 -17.89 17.99 -10.39
C LEU A 424 -16.88 18.95 -11.03
N GLU A 425 -16.58 18.77 -12.32
CA GLU A 425 -15.62 19.62 -13.04
C GLU A 425 -16.06 21.08 -13.09
N GLN A 426 -17.37 21.36 -13.19
CA GLN A 426 -17.92 22.71 -13.12
C GLN A 426 -17.60 23.42 -11.79
N MET A 427 -17.34 22.69 -10.71
CA MET A 427 -16.93 23.27 -9.43
C MET A 427 -15.43 23.55 -9.34
N ALA A 428 -14.58 22.88 -10.12
CA ALA A 428 -13.12 22.99 -10.00
C ALA A 428 -12.58 24.44 -10.06
N PRO A 429 -13.11 25.36 -10.90
CA PRO A 429 -12.62 26.74 -10.97
C PRO A 429 -12.73 27.54 -9.67
N VAL A 430 -13.57 27.12 -8.70
CA VAL A 430 -13.69 27.82 -7.40
C VAL A 430 -12.36 27.84 -6.64
N ALA A 431 -11.50 26.85 -6.86
CA ALA A 431 -10.18 26.76 -6.21
C ALA A 431 -9.30 28.00 -6.48
N GLY A 432 -9.47 28.63 -7.66
CA GLY A 432 -8.73 29.83 -8.06
C GLY A 432 -9.51 31.13 -7.92
N SER A 433 -10.80 31.09 -7.57
CA SER A 433 -11.67 32.28 -7.60
C SER A 433 -12.62 32.34 -6.40
N ARG A 434 -12.26 33.20 -5.43
CA ARG A 434 -13.14 33.55 -4.30
C ARG A 434 -14.45 34.20 -4.74
N VAL A 435 -14.41 34.99 -5.82
CA VAL A 435 -15.62 35.64 -6.37
C VAL A 435 -16.60 34.58 -6.87
N LEU A 436 -16.11 33.59 -7.61
CA LEU A 436 -16.95 32.49 -8.08
C LEU A 436 -17.50 31.66 -6.91
N ALA A 437 -16.66 31.37 -5.90
CA ALA A 437 -17.12 30.69 -4.70
C ALA A 437 -18.28 31.45 -4.02
N HIS A 438 -18.16 32.77 -3.87
CA HIS A 438 -19.21 33.60 -3.32
C HIS A 438 -20.50 33.57 -4.15
N GLN A 439 -20.40 33.67 -5.48
CA GLN A 439 -21.56 33.62 -6.38
C GLN A 439 -22.30 32.26 -6.29
N ILE A 440 -21.55 31.16 -6.28
CA ILE A 440 -22.13 29.82 -6.13
C ILE A 440 -22.83 29.68 -4.77
N ALA A 441 -22.25 30.24 -3.70
CA ALA A 441 -22.89 30.27 -2.39
C ALA A 441 -24.17 31.10 -2.41
N GLN A 442 -24.16 32.30 -3.00
CA GLN A 442 -25.36 33.14 -3.08
C GLN A 442 -26.52 32.40 -3.78
N GLN A 443 -26.26 31.74 -4.91
CA GLN A 443 -27.25 30.91 -5.60
C GLN A 443 -27.76 29.78 -4.70
N ALA A 444 -26.85 29.02 -4.08
CA ALA A 444 -27.22 27.86 -3.26
C ALA A 444 -28.04 28.22 -2.00
N PHE A 445 -27.85 29.42 -1.46
CA PHE A 445 -28.55 29.87 -0.24
C PHE A 445 -29.82 30.69 -0.53
N SER A 446 -29.98 31.20 -1.75
CA SER A 446 -31.13 32.05 -2.13
C SER A 446 -32.21 31.29 -2.91
N GLU A 447 -31.81 30.28 -3.70
CA GLU A 447 -32.73 29.51 -4.53
C GLU A 447 -33.38 28.35 -3.76
N ASP A 448 -34.59 27.95 -4.16
CA ASP A 448 -35.22 26.73 -3.67
C ASP A 448 -34.39 25.51 -4.14
N PRO A 449 -33.97 24.61 -3.22
CA PRO A 449 -33.21 23.40 -3.56
C PRO A 449 -33.82 22.57 -4.70
N ALA A 450 -35.14 22.55 -4.86
CA ALA A 450 -35.83 21.74 -5.87
C ALA A 450 -35.62 22.24 -7.31
N VAL A 451 -35.30 23.52 -7.50
CA VAL A 451 -35.14 24.14 -8.83
C VAL A 451 -33.81 24.89 -8.98
N SER A 452 -32.93 24.81 -7.99
CA SER A 452 -31.69 25.57 -7.98
C SER A 452 -30.77 25.15 -9.12
N LYS A 453 -30.15 26.15 -9.75
CA LYS A 453 -29.14 25.98 -10.80
C LYS A 453 -27.72 26.11 -10.25
N SER A 454 -27.56 26.22 -8.94
CA SER A 454 -26.24 26.26 -8.32
C SER A 454 -25.46 24.99 -8.67
N PRO A 455 -24.18 25.09 -9.09
CA PRO A 455 -23.33 23.94 -9.37
C PRO A 455 -23.28 22.90 -8.23
N LEU A 456 -23.43 23.35 -6.97
CA LEU A 456 -23.47 22.47 -5.81
C LEU A 456 -24.72 21.55 -5.81
N TYR A 457 -25.91 22.09 -6.11
CA TYR A 457 -27.14 21.29 -6.18
C TYR A 457 -27.17 20.40 -7.42
N LEU A 458 -26.68 20.90 -8.57
CA LEU A 458 -26.56 20.08 -9.79
C LEU A 458 -25.66 18.86 -9.57
N ALA A 459 -24.52 19.04 -8.89
CA ALA A 459 -23.64 17.93 -8.55
C ALA A 459 -24.27 16.97 -7.53
N ALA A 460 -24.97 17.48 -6.51
CA ALA A 460 -25.66 16.67 -5.51
C ALA A 460 -26.76 15.79 -6.14
N ASP A 461 -27.53 16.35 -7.06
CA ASP A 461 -28.58 15.68 -7.80
C ASP A 461 -28.01 14.62 -8.78
N ALA A 462 -26.93 14.94 -9.50
CA ALA A 462 -26.23 13.96 -10.33
C ALA A 462 -25.64 12.79 -9.50
N ALA A 463 -25.07 13.08 -8.33
CA ALA A 463 -24.61 12.06 -7.39
C ALA A 463 -25.75 11.18 -6.87
N GLN A 464 -26.91 11.77 -6.57
CA GLN A 464 -28.09 11.04 -6.12
C GLN A 464 -28.63 10.10 -7.21
N ARG A 465 -28.74 10.57 -8.47
CA ARG A 465 -29.11 9.73 -9.62
C ARG A 465 -28.13 8.57 -9.80
N LEU A 466 -26.84 8.85 -9.78
CA LEU A 466 -25.79 7.85 -9.94
C LEU A 466 -25.86 6.78 -8.83
N ASN A 467 -25.99 7.20 -7.57
CA ASN A 467 -26.17 6.28 -6.44
C ASN A 467 -27.45 5.45 -6.58
N GLY A 468 -28.54 6.05 -7.06
CA GLY A 468 -29.80 5.36 -7.30
C GLY A 468 -29.63 4.16 -8.23
N VAL A 469 -28.94 4.35 -9.37
CA VAL A 469 -28.69 3.28 -10.34
C VAL A 469 -27.67 2.25 -9.82
N LEU A 470 -26.56 2.70 -9.22
CA LEU A 470 -25.54 1.79 -8.68
C LEU A 470 -26.06 0.92 -7.55
N SER A 471 -26.98 1.43 -6.73
CA SER A 471 -27.51 0.68 -5.60
C SER A 471 -28.28 -0.57 -6.02
N GLN A 472 -28.90 -0.59 -7.21
CA GLN A 472 -29.74 -1.70 -7.72
C GLN A 472 -30.71 -2.26 -6.65
N GLY A 473 -31.27 -1.40 -5.79
CA GLY A 473 -32.18 -1.78 -4.70
C GLY A 473 -31.50 -2.24 -3.39
N ARG A 474 -30.17 -2.18 -3.30
CA ARG A 474 -29.36 -2.44 -2.09
C ARG A 474 -28.49 -1.22 -1.77
N PRO A 475 -29.07 -0.13 -1.24
CA PRO A 475 -28.32 1.08 -0.95
C PRO A 475 -27.24 0.83 0.10
N ASP A 476 -26.08 1.46 -0.08
CA ASP A 476 -24.98 1.43 0.87
C ASP A 476 -24.52 2.85 1.21
N GLN A 477 -24.47 3.16 2.51
CA GLN A 477 -24.08 4.49 2.96
C GLN A 477 -22.59 4.78 2.77
N THR A 478 -21.73 3.76 2.84
CA THR A 478 -20.28 3.89 2.68
C THR A 478 -19.97 4.40 1.28
N PHE A 479 -20.46 3.70 0.25
CA PHE A 479 -20.24 4.12 -1.13
C PHE A 479 -20.92 5.46 -1.44
N SER A 480 -22.17 5.65 -0.98
CA SER A 480 -22.88 6.93 -1.16
C SER A 480 -22.08 8.13 -0.61
N ARG A 481 -21.45 7.97 0.56
CA ARG A 481 -20.59 9.01 1.16
C ARG A 481 -19.32 9.27 0.35
N LEU A 482 -18.76 8.26 -0.32
CA LEU A 482 -17.58 8.44 -1.18
C LEU A 482 -17.92 9.26 -2.43
N ILE A 483 -19.10 9.04 -3.02
CA ILE A 483 -19.58 9.82 -4.19
C ILE A 483 -20.03 11.22 -3.77
N SER A 484 -20.72 11.39 -2.65
CA SER A 484 -21.12 12.74 -2.21
C SER A 484 -19.97 13.55 -1.57
N GLY A 485 -18.86 12.89 -1.23
CA GLY A 485 -17.73 13.49 -0.52
C GLY A 485 -17.07 14.69 -1.21
N PRO A 486 -16.71 14.61 -2.52
CA PRO A 486 -16.20 15.76 -3.26
C PRO A 486 -17.13 16.97 -3.22
N ILE A 487 -18.44 16.75 -3.28
CA ILE A 487 -19.46 17.80 -3.24
C ILE A 487 -19.53 18.43 -1.86
N ALA A 488 -19.50 17.61 -0.80
CA ALA A 488 -19.45 18.10 0.57
C ALA A 488 -18.21 18.97 0.81
N PHE A 489 -17.04 18.53 0.32
CA PHE A 489 -15.79 19.28 0.39
C PHE A 489 -15.90 20.63 -0.34
N TYR A 490 -16.38 20.65 -1.60
CA TYR A 490 -16.58 21.91 -2.32
C TYR A 490 -17.56 22.82 -1.60
N GLY A 491 -18.62 22.28 -1.01
CA GLY A 491 -19.55 23.04 -0.17
C GLY A 491 -18.83 23.70 1.02
N SER A 492 -17.96 22.97 1.72
CA SER A 492 -17.14 23.53 2.81
C SER A 492 -16.20 24.63 2.33
N PHE A 493 -15.48 24.37 1.23
CA PHE A 493 -14.55 25.31 0.63
C PHE A 493 -15.25 26.60 0.19
N VAL A 494 -16.38 26.48 -0.51
CA VAL A 494 -17.21 27.59 -0.98
C VAL A 494 -17.71 28.44 0.19
N ARG A 495 -18.19 27.80 1.27
CA ARG A 495 -18.62 28.50 2.48
C ARG A 495 -17.46 29.23 3.17
N MET A 496 -16.28 28.63 3.23
CA MET A 496 -15.08 29.25 3.82
C MET A 496 -14.62 30.49 3.02
N GLU A 497 -14.52 30.38 1.69
CA GLU A 497 -14.15 31.53 0.85
C GLU A 497 -15.24 32.62 0.86
N THR A 498 -16.52 32.24 0.96
CA THR A 498 -17.64 33.17 1.17
C THR A 498 -17.55 33.90 2.50
N ALA A 499 -17.21 33.20 3.59
CA ALA A 499 -17.00 33.82 4.90
C ALA A 499 -15.87 34.87 4.84
N CYS A 500 -14.78 34.58 4.13
CA CYS A 500 -13.71 35.55 3.90
C CYS A 500 -14.19 36.78 3.13
N THR A 501 -15.06 36.59 2.12
CA THR A 501 -15.68 37.70 1.38
C THR A 501 -16.54 38.55 2.30
N LEU A 502 -17.44 37.95 3.08
CA LEU A 502 -18.31 38.67 4.02
C LEU A 502 -17.52 39.42 5.09
N GLN A 503 -16.45 38.83 5.62
CA GLN A 503 -15.55 39.49 6.56
C GLN A 503 -14.91 40.74 5.94
N LYS A 504 -14.42 40.64 4.70
CA LYS A 504 -13.87 41.78 3.97
C LYS A 504 -14.92 42.88 3.76
N GLN A 505 -16.14 42.52 3.35
CA GLN A 505 -17.24 43.48 3.18
C GLN A 505 -17.60 44.17 4.50
N TRP A 506 -17.58 43.44 5.62
CA TRP A 506 -17.80 44.01 6.95
C TRP A 506 -16.71 45.03 7.33
N GLU A 507 -15.45 44.69 7.10
CA GLU A 507 -14.32 45.60 7.36
C GLU A 507 -14.40 46.87 6.52
N GLU A 508 -14.71 46.73 5.23
CA GLU A 508 -14.73 47.83 4.27
C GLU A 508 -15.94 48.76 4.43
N HIS A 509 -17.13 48.19 4.71
CA HIS A 509 -18.39 48.93 4.69
C HIS A 509 -19.00 49.21 6.06
N VAL A 510 -18.48 48.60 7.13
CA VAL A 510 -18.99 48.80 8.49
C VAL A 510 -17.90 49.33 9.42
N LEU A 511 -16.77 48.63 9.54
CA LEU A 511 -15.72 49.03 10.49
C LEU A 511 -15.00 50.30 10.07
N LYS A 512 -14.81 50.51 8.75
CA LYS A 512 -14.20 51.73 8.23
C LYS A 512 -15.00 52.99 8.57
N GLU A 513 -16.33 52.91 8.57
CA GLU A 513 -17.23 54.04 8.84
C GLU A 513 -17.16 54.55 10.29
N VAL A 514 -16.60 53.77 11.21
CA VAL A 514 -16.46 54.14 12.64
C VAL A 514 -15.03 54.39 13.07
N GLN A 515 -14.07 54.42 12.13
CA GLN A 515 -12.69 54.78 12.45
C GLN A 515 -12.61 56.26 12.88
N GLY A 516 -12.23 56.49 14.15
CA GLY A 516 -12.05 57.84 14.71
C GLY A 516 -13.27 58.41 15.46
N ILE A 517 -14.33 57.63 15.64
CA ILE A 517 -15.53 58.01 16.42
C ILE A 517 -15.45 57.38 17.82
N SER A 518 -15.94 58.08 18.85
CA SER A 518 -16.00 57.55 20.23
C SER A 518 -16.95 56.35 20.36
N ASP A 519 -16.64 55.38 21.21
CA ASP A 519 -17.35 54.09 21.30
C ASP A 519 -18.88 54.21 21.46
N SER A 520 -19.35 55.20 22.23
CA SER A 520 -20.79 55.41 22.47
C SER A 520 -21.53 55.96 21.24
N GLN A 521 -20.91 56.88 20.50
CA GLN A 521 -21.47 57.47 19.28
C GLN A 521 -21.38 56.50 18.10
N SER A 522 -20.31 55.70 18.03
CA SER A 522 -20.13 54.64 17.03
C SER A 522 -21.25 53.61 17.08
N LEU A 523 -21.62 53.13 18.27
CA LEU A 523 -22.68 52.12 18.42
C LEU A 523 -24.06 52.65 18.00
N GLN A 524 -24.36 53.91 18.31
CA GLN A 524 -25.62 54.52 17.91
C GLN A 524 -25.68 54.60 16.38
N TYR A 525 -24.69 55.24 15.75
CA TYR A 525 -24.58 55.42 14.30
C TYR A 525 -24.66 54.09 13.51
N LEU A 526 -23.92 53.07 13.98
CA LEU A 526 -23.90 51.76 13.33
C LEU A 526 -25.29 51.09 13.27
N LEU A 527 -26.11 51.30 14.31
CA LEU A 527 -27.35 50.57 14.55
C LEU A 527 -28.61 51.38 14.20
N GLU A 528 -28.49 52.64 13.78
CA GLU A 528 -29.62 53.45 13.30
C GLU A 528 -30.34 52.78 12.13
N ARG A 529 -31.58 53.19 11.83
CA ARG A 529 -32.47 52.49 10.89
C ARG A 529 -31.82 52.15 9.54
N ASP A 530 -30.99 53.08 9.03
CA ASP A 530 -30.28 53.02 7.74
C ASP A 530 -28.74 53.01 7.94
N GLY A 531 -28.29 52.61 9.13
CA GLY A 531 -26.89 52.55 9.52
C GLY A 531 -26.09 51.47 8.78
N PRO A 532 -24.74 51.57 8.76
CA PRO A 532 -23.85 50.66 8.03
C PRO A 532 -24.10 49.18 8.29
N VAL A 533 -24.48 48.79 9.52
CA VAL A 533 -24.75 47.39 9.87
C VAL A 533 -25.95 46.83 9.11
N TRP A 534 -27.03 47.60 9.00
CA TRP A 534 -28.24 47.13 8.31
C TRP A 534 -28.09 47.13 6.79
N LYS A 535 -27.32 48.07 6.24
CA LYS A 535 -26.90 48.03 4.84
C LYS A 535 -26.07 46.79 4.56
N PHE A 536 -25.08 46.48 5.41
CA PHE A 536 -24.30 45.26 5.26
C PHE A 536 -25.18 43.99 5.31
N VAL A 537 -26.11 43.93 6.26
CA VAL A 537 -27.03 42.80 6.38
C VAL A 537 -27.87 42.65 5.12
N SER A 538 -28.47 43.75 4.63
CA SER A 538 -29.29 43.75 3.42
C SER A 538 -28.51 43.38 2.16
N ASP A 539 -27.36 44.01 1.95
CA ASP A 539 -26.67 43.98 0.65
C ASP A 539 -25.77 42.74 0.49
N TYR A 540 -25.27 42.18 1.59
CA TYR A 540 -24.29 41.10 1.55
C TYR A 540 -24.69 39.86 2.34
N ALA A 541 -25.25 40.01 3.55
CA ALA A 541 -25.43 38.89 4.45
C ALA A 541 -26.83 38.22 4.39
N ASP A 542 -27.83 38.88 3.79
CA ASP A 542 -29.22 38.41 3.73
C ASP A 542 -29.38 36.98 3.17
N PRO A 543 -28.68 36.59 2.09
CA PRO A 543 -28.74 35.21 1.59
C PRO A 543 -28.36 34.16 2.66
N PHE A 544 -27.47 34.53 3.59
CA PHE A 544 -26.87 33.60 4.54
C PHE A 544 -27.45 33.71 5.96
N LEU A 545 -28.26 34.74 6.22
CA LEU A 545 -28.87 35.00 7.53
C LEU A 545 -30.37 34.75 7.52
N GLY A 546 -30.84 34.06 8.55
CA GLY A 546 -32.26 33.87 8.83
C GLY A 546 -32.64 34.56 10.14
N TRP A 547 -33.93 34.87 10.27
CA TRP A 547 -34.51 35.35 11.53
C TRP A 547 -35.84 34.66 11.77
N ASN A 548 -36.09 34.25 13.02
CA ASN A 548 -37.43 33.86 13.47
C ASN A 548 -37.63 34.22 14.95
N PRO A 549 -38.89 34.33 15.44
CA PRO A 549 -39.17 34.77 16.81
C PRO A 549 -38.58 33.88 17.92
N GLY A 550 -38.45 32.56 17.69
CA GLY A 550 -38.00 31.60 18.70
C GLY A 550 -36.49 31.42 18.82
N ARG A 551 -35.74 31.63 17.72
CA ARG A 551 -34.27 31.45 17.65
C ARG A 551 -33.52 32.77 17.48
N GLY A 552 -34.19 33.83 17.03
CA GLY A 552 -33.56 35.07 16.63
C GLY A 552 -32.74 34.92 15.35
N TYR A 553 -31.71 35.76 15.19
CA TYR A 553 -30.78 35.67 14.06
C TYR A 553 -29.97 34.38 14.10
N HIS A 554 -29.87 33.71 12.96
CA HIS A 554 -29.12 32.47 12.80
C HIS A 554 -28.56 32.34 11.38
N SER A 555 -27.58 31.45 11.18
CA SER A 555 -27.14 31.09 9.82
C SER A 555 -28.22 30.25 9.13
N LYS A 556 -28.59 30.62 7.91
CA LYS A 556 -29.26 29.72 6.96
C LYS A 556 -28.33 28.54 6.64
N SER A 557 -28.88 27.46 6.11
CA SER A 557 -28.14 26.25 5.74
C SER A 557 -28.50 25.85 4.31
N ALA A 558 -27.48 25.52 3.52
CA ALA A 558 -27.62 24.93 2.18
C ALA A 558 -26.75 23.68 2.11
N LEU A 559 -27.29 22.59 1.55
CA LEU A 559 -26.61 21.27 1.47
C LEU A 559 -25.96 20.84 2.80
N GLY A 560 -26.70 21.01 3.90
CA GLY A 560 -26.27 20.57 5.24
C GLY A 560 -25.24 21.43 5.94
N GLY A 561 -24.89 22.63 5.41
CA GLY A 561 -23.95 23.54 6.06
C GLY A 561 -24.33 25.02 5.94
N GLY A 562 -23.92 25.82 6.92
CA GLY A 562 -24.11 27.27 6.96
C GLY A 562 -22.79 28.04 7.00
N ILE A 563 -22.85 29.35 6.76
CA ILE A 563 -21.69 30.24 6.96
C ILE A 563 -21.46 30.40 8.46
N ALA A 564 -20.22 30.16 8.91
CA ALA A 564 -19.86 30.24 10.31
C ALA A 564 -19.67 31.70 10.74
N PHE A 565 -20.76 32.39 11.08
CA PHE A 565 -20.70 33.70 11.73
C PHE A 565 -20.28 33.56 13.21
N ASN A 566 -19.57 34.56 13.72
CA ASN A 566 -19.24 34.63 15.14
C ASN A 566 -20.53 34.72 15.99
N PRO A 567 -20.73 33.91 17.05
CA PRO A 567 -21.92 34.00 17.90
C PRO A 567 -22.20 35.40 18.46
N GLY A 568 -21.16 36.20 18.71
CA GLY A 568 -21.27 37.59 19.13
C GLY A 568 -21.96 38.48 18.10
N PHE A 569 -21.82 38.18 16.81
CA PHE A 569 -22.48 38.91 15.72
C PHE A 569 -24.01 38.80 15.79
N TYR A 570 -24.54 37.60 16.06
CA TYR A 570 -25.99 37.42 16.23
C TYR A 570 -26.54 38.21 17.41
N SER A 571 -25.80 38.20 18.53
CA SER A 571 -26.15 38.96 19.73
C SER A 571 -26.12 40.47 19.46
N PHE A 572 -25.16 40.93 18.67
CA PHE A 572 -25.04 42.32 18.22
C PHE A 572 -26.24 42.74 17.35
N LEU A 573 -26.61 41.94 16.34
CA LEU A 573 -27.78 42.21 15.51
C LEU A 573 -29.09 42.22 16.31
N ALA A 574 -29.25 41.33 17.28
CA ALA A 574 -30.44 41.28 18.13
C ALA A 574 -30.58 42.55 18.99
N LYS A 575 -29.47 43.08 19.53
CA LYS A 575 -29.47 44.37 20.25
C LYS A 575 -29.82 45.52 19.30
N GLY A 576 -29.19 45.56 18.14
CA GLY A 576 -29.49 46.54 17.10
C GLY A 576 -30.97 46.54 16.70
N ALA A 577 -31.57 45.36 16.53
CA ALA A 577 -32.97 45.24 16.11
C ALA A 577 -33.92 45.86 17.14
N LYS A 578 -33.63 45.71 18.45
CA LYS A 578 -34.40 46.36 19.53
C LYS A 578 -34.28 47.88 19.50
N VAL A 579 -33.09 48.40 19.21
CA VAL A 579 -32.87 49.85 19.05
C VAL A 579 -33.61 50.35 17.81
N LYS A 580 -33.52 49.64 16.68
CA LYS A 580 -34.23 49.96 15.44
C LYS A 580 -35.76 49.98 15.64
N THR A 581 -36.33 49.02 16.36
CA THR A 581 -37.77 48.99 16.65
C THR A 581 -38.18 50.06 17.67
N ALA A 582 -37.39 50.33 18.71
CA ALA A 582 -37.66 51.38 19.68
C ALA A 582 -37.64 52.78 19.03
N VAL A 583 -36.66 53.05 18.17
CA VAL A 583 -36.56 54.32 17.41
C VAL A 583 -37.69 54.44 16.39
N ALA A 584 -38.06 53.35 15.70
CA ALA A 584 -39.21 53.34 14.79
C ALA A 584 -40.55 53.55 15.53
N ALA A 585 -40.69 53.06 16.76
CA ALA A 585 -41.86 53.28 17.61
C ALA A 585 -41.92 54.72 18.18
N ALA A 586 -40.78 55.35 18.43
CA ALA A 586 -40.66 56.75 18.84
C ALA A 586 -40.93 57.74 17.67
N ALA A 587 -40.65 57.32 16.43
CA ALA A 587 -40.92 58.12 15.23
C ALA A 587 -42.40 58.15 14.79
N LYS A 588 -43.30 57.42 15.45
CA LYS A 588 -44.75 57.57 15.26
C LYS A 588 -45.20 58.89 15.91
N GLN A 589 -45.38 59.94 15.10
CA GLN A 589 -45.72 61.30 15.52
C GLN A 589 -47.10 61.48 16.21
N SER A 590 -47.89 60.42 16.38
CA SER A 590 -49.23 60.52 16.96
C SER A 590 -49.53 59.32 17.86
N TYR A 591 -49.69 59.61 19.15
CA TYR A 591 -50.12 58.68 20.18
C TYR A 591 -51.57 59.00 20.56
N TYR A 592 -52.45 57.99 20.60
CA TYR A 592 -53.75 58.12 21.27
C TYR A 592 -53.52 58.01 22.77
N VAL A 593 -53.71 59.11 23.51
CA VAL A 593 -53.64 59.12 24.98
C VAL A 593 -55.06 59.15 25.52
N THR A 594 -55.44 58.10 26.25
CA THR A 594 -56.70 58.09 27.02
C THR A 594 -56.38 58.47 28.46
N ILE A 595 -56.77 59.68 28.86
CA ILE A 595 -56.64 60.16 30.24
C ILE A 595 -57.92 59.77 30.99
N LYS A 596 -57.80 58.94 32.03
CA LYS A 596 -58.87 58.72 33.02
C LYS A 596 -58.54 59.50 34.27
N ALA A 597 -59.33 60.52 34.58
CA ALA A 597 -59.28 61.18 35.88
C ALA A 597 -59.96 60.28 36.94
N PRO A 598 -59.40 60.14 38.15
CA PRO A 598 -60.11 59.52 39.26
C PRO A 598 -61.29 60.41 39.70
N PRO A 599 -62.37 59.82 40.25
CA PRO A 599 -63.51 60.57 40.73
C PRO A 599 -63.08 61.55 41.83
N THR A 600 -63.64 62.75 41.76
CA THR A 600 -63.56 63.75 42.83
C THR A 600 -64.89 63.72 43.56
N ASP A 601 -64.83 63.57 44.89
CA ASP A 601 -66.00 63.46 45.78
C ASP A 601 -66.89 64.72 45.76
#